data_AF-A0A955P738-F1
#
_entry.id   AF-A0A955P738-F1
#
_cell.length_a   1.000
_cell.length_b   1.000
_cell.length_c   1.000
_cell.angle_alpha   90.00
_cell.angle_beta   90.00
_cell.angle_gamma   90.00
#
_symmetry.space_group_name_H-M   'P 1'
#
loop_
_entity.id
_entity.type
_entity.pdbx_description
1 polymer ?
#
loop_
_entity_poly.entity_id
_entity_poly.type
_entity_poly.pdbx_seq_one_letter_code
_entity_poly.pdbx_strand_id
1 'polypeptide(L)' 'MDILEKLPPLEDRLAEVESQLSDPTVASDPKRLRDLGKSHSQLRDIVTTGRELRKVLDDLGEAKGLLNSGDAEMK' A
#
# COMPACT_ATOMS: atom_id res chain seq x y z
N MET A 1 -2.71 8.03 15.91
CA MET A 1 -2.95 6.82 15.10
C MET A 1 -2.36 7.12 13.75
N ASP A 2 -1.17 6.59 13.48
CA ASP A 2 -0.48 6.86 12.21
C ASP A 2 -1.18 6.06 11.11
N ILE A 3 -1.55 6.72 10.01
CA ILE A 3 -2.21 6.08 8.86
C ILE A 3 -1.35 4.95 8.29
N LEU A 4 -0.03 5.06 8.43
CA LEU A 4 0.93 4.08 7.91
C LEU A 4 1.05 2.84 8.81
N GLU A 5 0.71 2.92 10.09
CA GLU A 5 0.59 1.74 10.97
C GLU A 5 -0.58 0.84 10.56
N LYS A 6 -1.59 1.42 9.90
CA LYS A 6 -2.76 0.69 9.38
C LYS A 6 -2.56 0.13 7.97
N LEU A 7 -1.49 0.53 7.27
CA LEU A 7 -1.25 0.11 5.90
C LEU A 7 -0.95 -1.41 5.80
N PRO A 8 -0.06 -2.01 6.62
CA PRO A 8 0.27 -3.44 6.50
C PRO A 8 -0.94 -4.39 6.54
N PRO A 9 -1.89 -4.30 7.49
CA PRO A 9 -3.05 -5.21 7.48
C PRO A 9 -3.97 -5.00 6.27
N LEU A 10 -3.97 -3.82 5.64
CA LEU A 10 -4.71 -3.58 4.40
C LEU A 10 -4.01 -4.19 3.19
N GLU A 11 -2.68 -4.21 3.17
CA GLU A 11 -1.88 -4.90 2.16
C GLU A 11 -2.08 -6.42 2.23
N ASP A 12 -2.06 -6.99 3.44
CA ASP A 12 -2.34 -8.42 3.67
C ASP A 12 -3.74 -8.78 3.16
N ARG A 13 -4.73 -7.94 3.48
CA ARG A 13 -6.10 -8.15 3.01
C ARG A 13 -6.24 -8.04 1.50
N LEU A 14 -5.53 -7.10 0.87
CA LEU A 14 -5.50 -6.95 -0.59
C LEU A 14 -4.93 -8.23 -1.23
N ALA A 15 -3.81 -8.73 -0.72
CA ALA A 15 -3.18 -9.96 -1.22
C ALA A 15 -4.10 -11.19 -1.06
N GLU A 16 -4.82 -11.28 0.05
CA GLU A 16 -5.81 -12.34 0.27
C GLU A 16 -6.96 -12.27 -0.76
N VAL A 17 -7.48 -11.07 -1.02
CA VAL A 17 -8.55 -10.86 -2.03
C VAL A 17 -8.04 -11.20 -3.44
N GLU A 18 -6.81 -10.83 -3.78
CA GLU A 18 -6.18 -11.18 -5.06
C GLU A 18 -6.02 -12.69 -5.22
N SER A 19 -5.60 -13.38 -4.16
CA SER A 19 -5.54 -14.85 -4.13
C SER A 19 -6.91 -15.46 -4.37
N GLN A 20 -7.96 -14.98 -3.71
CA GLN A 20 -9.34 -15.48 -3.91
C GLN A 20 -9.85 -15.20 -5.33
N LEU A 21 -9.54 -14.03 -5.91
CA LEU A 21 -9.92 -13.70 -7.28
C LEU A 21 -9.24 -14.60 -8.32
N SER A 22 -8.07 -15.17 -8.01
CA SER A 22 -7.39 -16.15 -8.86
C SER A 22 -7.97 -17.58 -8.77
N ASP A 23 -8.86 -17.85 -7.82
CA ASP A 23 -9.48 -19.16 -7.65
C ASP A 23 -10.56 -19.40 -8.74
N PRO A 24 -10.46 -20.48 -9.54
CA PRO A 24 -11.46 -20.82 -10.56
C PRO A 24 -12.89 -20.98 -10.01
N THR A 25 -13.03 -21.39 -8.75
CA THR A 25 -14.33 -21.54 -8.10
C THR A 25 -15.00 -20.18 -7.87
N VAL A 26 -14.22 -19.14 -7.58
CA VAL A 26 -14.70 -17.75 -7.47
C VAL A 26 -15.04 -17.20 -8.86
N ALA A 27 -14.21 -17.48 -9.87
CA ALA A 27 -14.47 -17.05 -11.25
C ALA A 27 -15.79 -17.63 -11.81
N SER A 28 -16.19 -18.82 -11.34
CA SER A 28 -17.46 -19.46 -11.71
C SER A 28 -18.70 -18.93 -10.97
N ASP A 29 -18.54 -18.08 -9.95
CA ASP A 29 -19.62 -17.44 -9.19
C ASP A 29 -19.67 -15.92 -9.47
N PRO A 30 -20.57 -15.45 -10.35
CA PRO A 30 -20.65 -14.04 -10.74
C PRO A 30 -20.91 -13.07 -9.58
N LYS A 31 -21.57 -13.53 -8.50
CA LYS A 31 -21.87 -12.69 -7.35
C LYS A 31 -20.60 -12.52 -6.51
N ARG A 32 -19.92 -13.62 -6.17
CA ARG A 32 -18.65 -13.59 -5.43
C ARG A 32 -17.58 -12.80 -6.19
N LEU A 33 -17.45 -13.03 -7.50
CA LEU A 33 -16.50 -12.31 -8.35
C LEU A 33 -16.75 -10.79 -8.31
N ARG A 34 -18.02 -10.36 -8.37
CA ARG A 34 -18.38 -8.93 -8.29
C ARG A 34 -18.06 -8.34 -6.92
N ASP A 35 -18.40 -9.05 -5.85
CA ASP A 35 -18.18 -8.56 -4.48
C ASP A 35 -16.68 -8.46 -4.17
N LEU A 36 -15.89 -9.49 -4.51
CA LEU A 36 -14.43 -9.48 -4.37
C LEU A 36 -13.78 -8.42 -5.27
N GLY A 37 -14.24 -8.24 -6.51
CA GLY A 37 -13.72 -7.20 -7.40
C GLY A 37 -13.93 -5.79 -6.87
N LYS A 38 -15.07 -5.51 -6.22
CA LYS A 38 -15.30 -4.23 -5.55
C LYS A 38 -14.37 -4.03 -4.36
N SER A 39 -14.23 -5.04 -3.50
CA SER A 39 -13.30 -4.99 -2.36
C SER A 39 -11.86 -4.81 -2.81
N HIS A 40 -11.45 -5.50 -3.88
CA HIS A 40 -10.13 -5.37 -4.49
C HIS A 40 -9.86 -3.94 -4.93
N SER A 41 -10.76 -3.34 -5.71
CA SER A 41 -10.60 -1.95 -6.17
C SER A 41 -10.46 -0.98 -5.01
N GLN A 42 -11.30 -1.09 -3.99
CA GLN A 42 -11.26 -0.20 -2.82
C GLN A 42 -9.95 -0.35 -2.03
N LEU A 43 -9.52 -1.60 -1.77
CA LEU A 43 -8.28 -1.87 -1.06
C LEU A 43 -7.06 -1.42 -1.86
N ARG A 44 -7.06 -1.68 -3.17
CA ARG A 44 -5.97 -1.32 -4.08
C ARG A 44 -5.74 0.18 -4.10
N ASP A 45 -6.80 0.99 -4.19
CA ASP A 45 -6.68 2.44 -4.20
C ASP A 45 -6.04 2.95 -2.89
N ILE A 46 -6.53 2.47 -1.74
CA ILE A 46 -6.01 2.85 -0.42
C ILE A 46 -4.55 2.43 -0.26
N VAL A 47 -4.22 1.18 -0.61
CA VAL A 47 -2.85 0.66 -0.51
C VAL A 47 -1.90 1.42 -1.42
N THR A 48 -2.32 1.74 -2.64
CA THR A 48 -1.50 2.49 -3.62
C THR A 48 -1.16 3.87 -3.07
N THR A 49 -2.16 4.64 -2.64
CA THR A 49 -1.93 5.96 -2.04
C THR A 49 -1.12 5.87 -0.74
N GLY A 50 -1.33 4.83 0.08
CA GLY A 50 -0.56 4.60 1.30
C GLY A 50 0.92 4.35 1.03
N ARG A 51 1.24 3.55 0.00
CA ARG A 51 2.62 3.28 -0.44
C ARG A 51 3.30 4.54 -0.97
N GLU A 52 2.59 5.33 -1.77
CA GLU A 52 3.09 6.62 -2.26
C GLU A 52 3.41 7.57 -1.12
N LEU A 53 2.53 7.68 -0.12
CA LEU A 53 2.76 8.49 1.07
C LEU A 53 4.00 8.02 1.84
N ARG A 54 4.12 6.71 2.09
CA ARG A 54 5.31 6.14 2.75
C ARG A 54 6.59 6.55 2.02
N LYS A 55 6.62 6.34 0.70
CA LYS A 55 7.77 6.68 -0.13
C LYS A 55 8.13 8.16 -0.02
N VAL A 56 7.16 9.07 -0.15
CA VAL A 56 7.41 10.51 -0.07
C VAL A 56 7.97 10.93 1.30
N LEU A 57 7.53 10.29 2.39
CA LEU A 57 8.06 10.57 3.71
C LEU A 57 9.49 10.04 3.89
N ASP A 58 9.77 8.86 3.35
CA ASP A 58 11.11 8.28 3.35
C ASP A 58 12.08 9.16 2.54
N ASP A 59 11.69 9.52 1.31
CA ASP A 59 12.44 10.45 0.43
C ASP A 59 12.69 11.81 1.13
N LEU A 60 11.69 12.34 1.85
CA LEU A 60 11.83 13.58 2.62
C LEU A 60 12.81 13.43 3.79
N GLY A 61 12.78 12.28 4.48
CA GLY A 61 13.70 11.95 5.55
C GLY A 61 15.13 11.87 5.05
N GLU A 62 15.35 11.17 3.94
CA GLU A 62 16.64 11.07 3.28
C GLU A 62 17.16 12.44 2.84
N ALA A 63 16.33 13.24 2.16
CA ALA A 63 16.71 14.58 1.71
C ALA A 63 17.12 15.50 2.89
N LYS A 64 16.39 15.45 4.01
CA LYS A 64 16.75 16.17 5.24
C LYS A 64 18.06 15.65 5.85
N GLY A 65 18.28 14.34 5.82
CA GLY A 65 19.53 13.72 6.27
C GLY A 65 20.74 14.20 5.45
N LEU A 66 20.59 14.28 4.12
CA LEU A 66 21.62 14.81 3.23
C LEU A 66 21.95 16.28 3.52
N LEU A 67 20.94 17.14 3.72
CA LEU A 67 21.16 18.54 4.09
C LEU A 67 21.96 18.67 5.38
N ASN A 68 21.61 17.89 6.41
CA ASN A 68 22.31 17.92 7.70
C ASN A 68 23.73 17.36 7.62
N SER A 69 23.99 16.43 6.69
CA SER A 69 25.31 15.81 6.51
C SER A 69 26.25 16.68 5.67
N GLY A 70 25.71 17.43 4.70
CA GLY A 70 26.49 18.36 3.86
C GLY A 70 27.03 19.57 4.63
N ASP A 71 26.36 20.02 5.69
CA ASP A 71 26.86 21.07 6.59
C ASP A 71 27.98 20.59 7.53
N ALA A 72 28.09 19.26 7.75
CA ALA A 72 29.09 18.66 8.65
C ALA A 72 30.43 18.40 7.95
N GLU A 73 30.45 18.20 6.62
CA GLU A 73 31.69 18.09 5.84
C GLU A 73 32.29 19.45 5.44
N MET A 74 31.51 20.54 5.51
CA MET A 74 31.96 21.91 5.24
C MET A 74 32.54 22.64 6.46
N LYS A 75 32.78 21.96 7.59
CA LYS A 75 33.43 22.50 8.79
C LYS A 75 34.77 21.84 9.09
#